data_AF-A0A937MVL0-F1
#
_entry.id   AF-A0A937MVL0-F1
#
_cell.length_a   1.000
_cell.length_b   1.000
_cell.length_c   1.000
_cell.angle_alpha   90.00
_cell.angle_beta   90.00
_cell.angle_gamma   90.00
#
_symmetry.space_group_name_H-M   'P 1'
#
loop_
_entity.id
_entity.type
_entity.pdbx_description
1 polymer ?
#
loop_
_entity_poly.entity_id
_entity_poly.type
_entity_poly.pdbx_seq_one_letter_code
_entity_poly.pdbx_strand_id
1 'polypeptide(L)'
;MISSVSFHPFISHFPPALFVAGLTLLFLAHKKNDDKLKAAGAFNLSLGLFAAVVADFSGMVSVDINLRTVVDVEGHQGYAFLFTLLYGFSAGYAYTNTFSRTAVGFYMTGVLAMGTCLYSGYQLVFH
;
A
#
# COMPACT_ATOMS: atom_id res chain seq x y z
N MET A 1 -12.01 4.34 23.12
CA MET A 1 -11.94 2.92 22.70
C MET A 1 -12.09 2.91 21.19
N ILE A 2 -11.04 2.55 20.45
CA ILE A 2 -11.21 2.21 19.02
C ILE A 2 -11.98 0.89 19.01
N SER A 3 -13.24 0.91 18.56
CA SER A 3 -13.96 -0.34 18.31
C SER A 3 -13.21 -1.10 17.21
N SER A 4 -13.19 -2.44 17.24
CA SER A 4 -12.58 -3.27 16.19
C SER A 4 -13.03 -2.87 14.78
N VAL A 5 -14.25 -2.33 14.67
CA VAL A 5 -14.87 -1.79 13.45
C VAL A 5 -14.17 -0.53 12.90
N SER A 6 -13.55 0.29 13.75
CA SER A 6 -12.88 1.54 13.35
C SER A 6 -11.36 1.40 13.18
N PHE A 7 -10.77 0.28 13.60
CA PHE A 7 -9.31 0.08 13.57
C PHE A 7 -8.77 -0.22 12.17
N HIS A 8 -9.43 -1.12 11.42
CA HIS A 8 -9.02 -1.47 10.08
C HIS A 8 -9.11 -0.29 9.10
N PRO A 9 -10.21 0.51 9.06
CA PRO A 9 -10.25 1.73 8.27
C PRO A 9 -9.18 2.74 8.67
N PHE A 10 -8.78 2.83 9.94
CA PHE A 10 -7.72 3.75 10.35
C PHE A 10 -6.35 3.34 9.78
N ILE A 11 -6.01 2.05 9.83
CA ILE A 11 -4.71 1.55 9.36
C ILE A 11 -4.64 1.46 7.83
N SER A 12 -5.75 1.19 7.15
CA SER A 12 -5.78 0.98 5.70
C SER A 12 -5.45 2.22 4.86
N HIS A 13 -5.44 3.43 5.45
CA HIS A 13 -5.03 4.66 4.77
C HIS A 13 -3.50 4.89 4.80
N PHE A 14 -2.79 4.27 5.75
CA PHE A 14 -1.34 4.43 5.86
C PHE A 14 -0.57 3.87 4.65
N PRO A 15 -0.86 2.66 4.15
CA PRO A 15 -0.19 2.10 2.99
C PRO A 15 -0.24 3.01 1.75
N PRO A 16 -1.41 3.46 1.24
CA PRO A 16 -1.44 4.31 0.05
C PRO A 16 -0.74 5.66 0.28
N ALA A 17 -0.90 6.26 1.47
CA ALA A 17 -0.24 7.53 1.81
C ALA A 17 1.29 7.39 1.82
N LEU A 18 1.82 6.35 2.46
CA LEU A 18 3.25 6.08 2.53
C LEU A 18 3.82 5.63 1.18
N PHE A 19 3.02 5.00 0.32
CA PHE A 19 3.44 4.65 -1.03
C PHE A 19 3.68 5.90 -1.86
N VAL A 20 2.69 6.79 -1.91
CA VAL A 20 2.76 8.05 -2.66
C VAL A 20 3.88 8.95 -2.13
N ALA A 21 3.99 9.09 -0.80
CA ALA A 21 5.06 9.86 -0.18
C ALA A 21 6.45 9.26 -0.49
N GLY A 22 6.58 7.93 -0.43
CA GLY A 22 7.82 7.22 -0.75
C GLY A 22 8.24 7.45 -2.20
N LEU A 23 7.33 7.28 -3.15
CA LEU A 23 7.59 7.55 -4.57
C LEU A 23 7.95 9.02 -4.83
N THR A 24 7.30 9.95 -4.14
CA THR A 24 7.61 11.39 -4.24
C THR A 24 9.03 11.67 -3.75
N LEU A 25 9.45 11.06 -2.64
CA LEU A 25 10.82 11.18 -2.13
C LEU A 25 11.84 10.59 -3.12
N LEU A 26 11.55 9.44 -3.72
CA LEU A 26 12.42 8.84 -4.74
C LEU A 26 12.52 9.72 -6.00
N PHE A 27 11.41 10.31 -6.44
CA PHE A 27 11.40 11.27 -7.55
C PHE A 27 12.24 12.51 -7.23
N LEU A 28 12.09 13.08 -6.02
CA LEU A 28 12.90 14.21 -5.58
C LEU A 28 14.38 13.85 -5.45
N ALA A 29 14.69 12.64 -4.97
CA ALA A 29 16.04 12.12 -4.90
C ALA A 29 16.69 12.06 -6.28
N HIS A 30 15.95 11.60 -7.31
CA HIS A 30 16.42 11.59 -8.69
C HIS A 30 16.66 13.01 -9.21
N LYS A 31 15.70 13.91 -9.02
CA LYS A 31 15.79 15.30 -9.51
C LYS A 31 16.92 16.09 -8.86
N LYS A 32 17.18 15.85 -7.58
CA LYS A 32 18.19 16.58 -6.78
C LYS A 32 19.54 15.85 -6.68
N ASN A 33 19.62 14.62 -7.19
CA ASN A 33 20.76 13.73 -7.02
C ASN A 33 21.20 13.60 -5.55
N ASP A 34 20.22 13.36 -4.65
CA ASP A 34 20.40 13.35 -3.20
C ASP A 34 20.14 11.95 -2.62
N ASP A 35 21.21 11.29 -2.17
CA ASP A 35 21.16 9.95 -1.58
C ASP A 35 20.40 9.91 -0.25
N LYS A 36 20.31 11.02 0.50
CA LYS A 36 19.51 11.07 1.74
C LYS A 36 18.03 10.96 1.44
N LEU A 37 17.56 11.62 0.39
CA LEU A 37 16.17 11.51 -0.07
C LEU A 37 15.86 10.12 -0.60
N LYS A 38 16.83 9.48 -1.26
CA LYS A 38 16.71 8.09 -1.72
C LYS A 38 16.53 7.14 -0.53
N ALA A 39 17.38 7.26 0.49
CA ALA A 39 17.27 6.46 1.70
C ALA A 39 15.95 6.72 2.45
N ALA A 40 15.53 7.98 2.56
CA ALA A 40 14.25 8.35 3.17
C ALA A 40 13.06 7.76 2.40
N GLY A 41 13.07 7.82 1.07
CA GLY A 41 12.03 7.22 0.23
C GLY A 41 11.96 5.71 0.40
N ALA A 42 13.10 5.01 0.42
CA ALA A 42 13.16 3.57 0.64
C ALA A 42 12.65 3.18 2.04
N PHE A 43 13.04 3.93 3.09
CA PHE A 43 12.54 3.71 4.45
C PHE A 43 11.03 3.95 4.55
N ASN A 44 10.52 5.00 3.91
CA ASN A 44 9.09 5.30 3.87
C ASN A 44 8.30 4.19 3.18
N LEU A 45 8.84 3.62 2.09
CA LEU A 45 8.25 2.46 1.44
C LEU A 45 8.26 1.23 2.38
N SER A 46 9.32 0.98 3.13
CA SER A 46 9.35 -0.12 4.12
C SER A 46 8.28 0.01 5.20
N LEU A 47 8.09 1.22 5.75
CA LEU A 47 7.05 1.48 6.74
C LEU A 47 5.65 1.27 6.16
N GLY A 48 5.41 1.72 4.93
CA GLY A 48 4.13 1.52 4.28
C GLY A 48 3.87 0.07 3.89
N LEU A 49 4.91 -0.70 3.54
CA LEU A 49 4.79 -2.16 3.35
C LEU A 49 4.38 -2.86 4.65
N PHE A 50 5.00 -2.50 5.77
CA PHE A 50 4.61 -3.04 7.07
C PHE A 50 3.15 -2.70 7.39
N ALA A 51 2.73 -1.46 7.18
CA ALA A 51 1.34 -1.05 7.33
C ALA A 51 0.40 -1.82 6.40
N ALA A 52 0.81 -2.12 5.16
CA ALA A 52 0.01 -2.84 4.17
C ALA A 52 -0.26 -4.27 4.63
N VAL A 53 0.79 -4.96 5.10
CA VAL A 53 0.68 -6.30 5.67
C VAL A 53 -0.27 -6.30 6.87
N VAL A 54 -0.13 -5.35 7.80
CA VAL A 54 -1.02 -5.23 8.96
C VAL A 54 -2.47 -4.92 8.54
N ALA A 55 -2.66 -4.08 7.51
CA ALA A 55 -3.98 -3.79 6.96
C ALA A 55 -4.62 -5.06 6.38
N ASP A 56 -3.91 -5.82 5.55
CA ASP A 56 -4.41 -7.06 4.96
C ASP A 56 -4.83 -8.09 6.02
N PHE A 57 -3.99 -8.32 7.04
CA PHE A 57 -4.32 -9.23 8.15
C PHE A 57 -5.51 -8.73 8.98
N SER A 58 -5.58 -7.43 9.29
CA SER A 58 -6.71 -6.88 10.03
C SER A 58 -8.02 -6.92 9.25
N GLY A 59 -7.95 -6.85 7.92
CA GLY A 59 -9.11 -7.02 7.02
C GLY A 59 -9.65 -8.45 7.09
N MET A 60 -8.76 -9.44 6.99
CA MET A 60 -9.14 -10.86 7.12
C MET A 60 -9.78 -11.18 8.47
N VAL A 61 -9.18 -10.70 9.57
CA VAL A 61 -9.75 -10.90 10.92
C VAL A 61 -11.16 -10.33 11.04
N SER A 62 -11.48 -9.24 10.34
CA SER A 62 -12.82 -8.65 10.39
C SER A 62 -13.92 -9.55 9.81
N VAL A 63 -13.58 -10.40 8.83
CA VAL A 63 -14.48 -11.42 8.27
C VAL A 63 -14.69 -12.53 9.28
N ASP A 64 -13.60 -13.01 9.90
CA ASP A 64 -13.65 -14.12 10.87
C ASP A 64 -14.49 -13.82 12.11
N ILE A 65 -14.63 -12.54 12.48
CA ILE A 65 -15.49 -12.11 13.60
C ILE A 65 -16.90 -11.68 13.17
N ASN A 66 -17.34 -12.04 11.97
CA ASN A 66 -18.67 -11.77 11.40
C ASN A 66 -19.04 -10.27 11.29
N LEU A 67 -18.06 -9.35 11.14
CA LEU A 67 -18.36 -7.93 10.91
C LEU A 67 -18.72 -7.61 9.46
N ARG A 68 -18.31 -8.44 8.50
CA ARG A 68 -18.51 -8.28 7.05
C ARG A 68 -18.71 -9.66 6.40
N THR A 69 -19.41 -9.72 5.27
CA THR A 69 -19.55 -10.98 4.52
C THR A 69 -18.29 -11.31 3.72
N VAL A 70 -18.05 -12.59 3.46
CA VAL A 70 -16.90 -13.06 2.66
C VAL A 70 -16.89 -12.43 1.27
N VAL A 71 -18.05 -12.37 0.61
CA VAL A 71 -18.20 -11.82 -0.75
C VAL A 71 -17.85 -10.32 -0.79
N ASP A 72 -18.24 -9.56 0.24
CA ASP A 72 -17.92 -8.13 0.33
C ASP A 72 -16.41 -7.90 0.49
N VAL A 73 -15.70 -8.82 1.16
CA VAL A 73 -14.28 -8.61 1.47
C VAL A 73 -13.36 -9.16 0.40
N GLU A 74 -13.66 -10.30 -0.21
CA GLU A 74 -12.78 -10.96 -1.20
C GLU A 74 -12.41 -10.07 -2.39
N GLY A 75 -13.37 -9.32 -2.94
CA GLY A 75 -13.12 -8.45 -4.09
C GLY A 75 -12.14 -7.32 -3.78
N HIS A 76 -12.33 -6.59 -2.68
CA HIS A 76 -11.43 -5.52 -2.26
C HIS A 76 -10.10 -6.04 -1.71
N GLN A 77 -10.16 -7.11 -0.92
CA GLN A 77 -9.00 -7.73 -0.31
C GLN A 77 -8.06 -8.34 -1.36
N GLY A 78 -8.58 -8.87 -2.47
CA GLY A 78 -7.76 -9.34 -3.60
C GLY A 78 -6.90 -8.22 -4.19
N TYR A 79 -7.46 -7.02 -4.37
CA TYR A 79 -6.69 -5.85 -4.84
C TYR A 79 -5.74 -5.31 -3.78
N ALA A 80 -6.12 -5.36 -2.50
CA ALA A 80 -5.24 -4.98 -1.39
C ALA A 80 -3.99 -5.88 -1.32
N PHE A 81 -4.15 -7.20 -1.41
CA PHE A 81 -3.04 -8.15 -1.48
C PHE A 81 -2.14 -7.93 -2.70
N LEU A 82 -2.74 -7.72 -3.89
CA LEU A 82 -1.96 -7.42 -5.09
C LEU A 82 -1.13 -6.14 -4.90
N PHE A 83 -1.74 -5.11 -4.32
CA PHE A 83 -1.04 -3.87 -3.99
C PHE A 83 0.11 -4.15 -3.01
N THR A 84 -0.10 -4.92 -1.94
CA THR A 84 0.94 -5.30 -0.97
C THR A 84 2.12 -6.03 -1.61
N LEU A 85 1.87 -6.96 -2.55
CA LEU A 85 2.95 -7.64 -3.29
C LEU A 85 3.76 -6.67 -4.15
N LEU A 86 3.09 -5.81 -4.92
CA LEU A 86 3.74 -4.79 -5.75
C LEU A 86 4.49 -3.77 -4.89
N TYR A 87 3.96 -3.46 -3.69
CA TYR A 87 4.61 -2.66 -2.68
C TYR A 87 5.91 -3.33 -2.22
N GLY A 88 5.88 -4.62 -1.90
CA GLY A 88 7.06 -5.41 -1.53
C GLY A 88 8.19 -5.30 -2.56
N PHE A 89 7.87 -5.49 -3.84
CA PHE A 89 8.84 -5.29 -4.91
C PHE A 89 9.33 -3.84 -4.96
N SER A 90 8.44 -2.86 -4.85
CA SER A 90 8.79 -1.45 -4.86
C SER A 90 9.77 -1.09 -3.74
N ALA A 91 9.54 -1.57 -2.52
CA ALA A 91 10.42 -1.38 -1.38
C ALA A 91 11.78 -2.07 -1.61
N GLY A 92 11.79 -3.33 -2.06
CA GLY A 92 13.03 -4.06 -2.36
C GLY A 92 13.89 -3.38 -3.43
N TYR A 93 13.26 -2.92 -4.53
CA TYR A 93 13.96 -2.18 -5.58
C TYR A 93 14.44 -0.81 -5.09
N ALA A 94 13.73 -0.16 -4.17
CA ALA A 94 14.16 1.13 -3.62
C ALA A 94 15.53 1.06 -2.93
N TYR A 95 15.90 -0.08 -2.33
CA TYR A 95 17.22 -0.29 -1.72
C TYR A 95 18.30 -0.80 -2.68
N THR A 96 17.91 -1.48 -3.76
CA THR A 96 18.85 -2.21 -4.62
C THR A 96 19.08 -1.52 -5.95
N ASN A 97 18.02 -1.24 -6.71
CA ASN A 97 18.09 -0.67 -8.04
C ASN A 97 16.91 0.27 -8.34
N THR A 98 16.86 1.34 -7.55
CA THR A 98 15.74 2.29 -7.39
C THR A 98 15.21 2.87 -8.71
N PHE A 99 16.09 3.16 -9.67
CA PHE A 99 15.71 3.83 -10.92
C PHE A 99 15.80 2.92 -12.15
N SER A 100 15.92 1.61 -11.94
CA SER A 100 15.82 0.66 -13.05
C SER A 100 14.45 0.72 -13.72
N ARG A 101 14.38 0.37 -15.01
CA ARG A 101 13.10 0.27 -15.73
C ARG A 101 12.11 -0.66 -15.03
N THR A 102 12.63 -1.76 -14.47
CA THR A 102 11.84 -2.72 -13.69
C THR A 102 11.27 -2.10 -12.41
N ALA A 103 12.09 -1.36 -11.65
CA ALA A 103 11.61 -0.65 -10.46
C ALA A 103 10.50 0.35 -10.78
N VAL A 104 10.69 1.16 -11.83
CA VAL A 104 9.67 2.12 -12.31
C VAL A 104 8.40 1.39 -12.74
N GLY A 105 8.51 0.23 -13.39
CA GLY A 105 7.38 -0.64 -13.72
C GLY A 105 6.59 -1.06 -12.48
N PHE A 106 7.27 -1.51 -11.41
CA PHE A 106 6.64 -1.85 -10.14
C PHE A 106 5.99 -0.63 -9.47
N TYR A 107 6.63 0.54 -9.48
CA TYR A 107 6.06 1.77 -8.93
C TYR A 107 4.76 2.15 -9.63
N MET A 108 4.76 2.17 -10.97
CA MET A 108 3.58 2.51 -11.78
C MET A 108 2.46 1.49 -11.59
N THR A 109 2.78 0.20 -11.62
CA THR A 109 1.78 -0.87 -11.43
C THR A 109 1.22 -0.84 -10.00
N GLY A 110 2.05 -0.52 -9.01
CA GLY A 110 1.61 -0.30 -7.62
C GLY A 110 0.63 0.86 -7.49
N VAL A 111 0.87 1.99 -8.19
CA VAL A 111 -0.10 3.12 -8.23
C VAL A 111 -1.43 2.68 -8.85
N LEU A 112 -1.40 1.89 -9.92
CA LEU A 112 -2.62 1.37 -10.55
C LEU A 112 -3.38 0.42 -9.61
N ALA A 113 -2.69 -0.53 -8.97
CA ALA A 113 -3.28 -1.46 -8.02
C ALA A 113 -3.87 -0.74 -6.79
N MET A 114 -3.19 0.30 -6.31
CA MET A 114 -3.70 1.20 -5.26
C MET A 114 -5.00 1.86 -5.70
N GLY A 115 -5.05 2.40 -6.92
CA GLY A 115 -6.26 3.02 -7.49
C GLY A 115 -7.42 2.04 -7.63
N THR A 116 -7.17 0.81 -8.07
CA THR A 116 -8.21 -0.22 -8.14
C THR A 116 -8.70 -0.65 -6.76
N CYS A 117 -7.82 -0.70 -5.77
CA CYS A 117 -8.16 -1.01 -4.38
C CYS A 117 -9.03 0.10 -3.75
N LEU A 118 -8.68 1.37 -4.00
CA LEU A 118 -9.48 2.53 -3.61
C LEU A 118 -10.88 2.51 -4.25
N TYR A 119 -10.95 2.22 -5.55
CA TYR A 119 -12.22 2.15 -6.27
C TYR A 119 -13.11 1.01 -5.77
N SER A 120 -12.56 -0.19 -5.59
CA SER A 120 -13.31 -1.33 -5.07
C SER A 120 -13.78 -1.08 -3.63
N GLY A 121 -12.94 -0.45 -2.79
CA GLY A 121 -13.31 -0.05 -1.43
C GLY A 121 -14.45 0.98 -1.41
N TYR A 122 -14.46 1.95 -2.33
CA TYR A 122 -15.56 2.89 -2.48
C TYR A 122 -16.88 2.17 -2.82
N GLN A 123 -16.84 1.24 -3.78
CA GLN A 123 -18.03 0.48 -4.17
C GLN A 123 -18.60 -0.29 -2.96
N LEU A 124 -17.76 -0.90 -2.11
CA LEU A 124 -18.22 -1.61 -0.91
C LEU A 124 -18.90 -0.76 0.17
N VAL A 125 -18.69 0.56 0.17
CA VAL A 125 -19.23 1.45 1.19
C VAL A 125 -20.46 2.19 0.71
N PHE A 126 -20.53 2.50 -0.59
CA PHE A 126 -21.52 3.43 -1.14
C PHE A 126 -22.43 2.83 -2.21
N HIS A 127 -22.21 1.57 -2.62
CA HIS A 127 -23.00 0.85 -3.62
C HIS A 127 -23.38 -0.55 -3.10
#